data_AF-A0A536XF63-F1
#
_entry.id   AF-A0A536XF63-F1
#
_cell.length_a   1.000
_cell.length_b   1.000
_cell.length_c   1.000
_cell.angle_alpha   90.00
_cell.angle_beta   90.00
_cell.angle_gamma   90.00
#
_symmetry.space_group_name_H-M   'P 1'
#
loop_
_entity.id
_entity.type
_entity.pdbx_description
1 polymer ?
#
loop_
_entity_poly.entity_id
_entity_poly.type
_entity_poly.pdbx_seq_one_letter_code
_entity_poly.pdbx_strand_id
1 'polypeptide(L)'
;MKARHWVDFLYAHPRLTFVMAGAFFILFGVSSVNLFVLLQKNVELFLDYGWVVVEDGALQQFIELVGSAYLSLVFYLLFKVCERILVERWTVKRLRELNATAPSK
;
A
#
# COMPACT_ATOMS: atom_id res chain seq x y z
N MET A 1 1.54 21.61 8.85
CA MET A 1 0.39 21.62 9.80
C MET A 1 -0.79 20.72 9.39
N LYS A 2 -1.14 20.55 8.10
CA LYS A 2 -2.28 19.70 7.68
C LYS A 2 -2.13 18.22 8.04
N ALA A 3 -0.97 17.61 7.76
CA ALA A 3 -0.77 16.16 7.95
C ALA A 3 -1.04 15.67 9.37
N ARG A 4 -0.74 16.48 10.39
CA ARG A 4 -0.97 16.12 11.80
C ARG A 4 -2.47 15.96 12.10
N HIS A 5 -3.30 16.90 11.64
CA HIS A 5 -4.75 16.85 11.80
C HIS A 5 -5.39 15.63 11.12
N TRP A 6 -4.87 15.20 9.97
CA TRP A 6 -5.38 13.99 9.28
C TRP A 6 -5.08 12.71 10.07
N VAL A 7 -3.87 12.61 10.62
CA VAL A 7 -3.48 11.46 11.47
C VAL A 7 -4.32 11.43 12.74
N ASP A 8 -4.52 12.57 13.39
CA ASP A 8 -5.35 12.69 14.59
C ASP A 8 -6.81 12.27 14.32
N PHE A 9 -7.35 12.65 13.15
CA PHE A 9 -8.70 12.29 12.72
C PHE A 9 -8.85 10.77 12.46
N LEU A 10 -7.87 10.15 11.79
CA LEU A 10 -7.82 8.68 11.63
C LEU A 10 -7.73 7.99 12.99
N TYR A 11 -6.90 8.50 13.89
CA TYR A 11 -6.76 7.96 15.23
C TYR A 11 -8.07 8.00 16.03
N ALA A 12 -8.89 9.05 15.85
CA ALA A 12 -10.20 9.15 16.49
C ALA A 12 -11.20 8.09 15.98
N HIS A 13 -11.19 7.74 14.69
CA HIS A 13 -12.22 6.91 14.03
C HIS A 13 -11.68 5.55 13.54
N PRO A 14 -11.63 4.51 14.39
CA PRO A 14 -10.96 3.25 14.05
C PRO A 14 -11.67 2.47 12.93
N ARG A 15 -13.00 2.57 12.87
CA ARG A 15 -13.81 1.94 11.83
C ARG A 15 -13.50 2.55 10.46
N LEU A 16 -13.33 3.87 10.40
CA LEU A 16 -12.98 4.57 9.18
C LEU A 16 -11.56 4.18 8.73
N THR A 17 -10.59 4.13 9.64
CA THR A 17 -9.23 3.69 9.34
C THR A 17 -9.18 2.25 8.85
N PHE A 18 -10.01 1.35 9.40
CA PHE A 18 -10.13 -0.03 8.91
C PHE A 18 -10.66 -0.09 7.49
N VAL A 19 -11.72 0.66 7.17
CA VAL A 19 -12.29 0.72 5.82
C VAL A 19 -11.27 1.32 4.83
N MET A 20 -10.57 2.39 5.21
CA MET A 20 -9.49 2.96 4.40
C MET A 20 -8.34 1.98 4.19
N ALA A 21 -7.93 1.24 5.23
CA ALA A 21 -6.91 0.20 5.10
C ALA A 21 -7.33 -0.86 4.07
N GLY A 22 -8.57 -1.35 4.16
CA GLY A 22 -9.13 -2.30 3.20
C GLY A 22 -9.16 -1.74 1.77
N ALA A 23 -9.58 -0.49 1.59
CA ALA A 23 -9.59 0.16 0.29
C ALA A 23 -8.18 0.28 -0.32
N PHE A 24 -7.18 0.73 0.45
CA PHE A 24 -5.80 0.80 -0.02
C PHE A 24 -5.20 -0.58 -0.30
N PHE A 25 -5.55 -1.60 0.49
CA PHE A 25 -5.14 -2.98 0.23
C PHE A 25 -5.69 -3.51 -1.09
N ILE A 26 -6.97 -3.26 -1.39
CA ILE A 26 -7.59 -3.64 -2.66
C ILE A 26 -6.93 -2.89 -3.83
N LEU A 27 -6.75 -1.58 -3.70
CA LEU A 27 -6.09 -0.76 -4.73
C LEU A 27 -4.65 -1.22 -4.99
N PHE A 28 -3.90 -1.52 -3.94
CA PHE A 28 -2.58 -2.13 -4.05
C PHE A 28 -2.62 -3.48 -4.77
N GLY A 29 -3.58 -4.35 -4.43
CA GLY A 29 -3.76 -5.65 -5.07
C GLY A 29 -4.04 -5.53 -6.56
N VAL A 30 -5.03 -4.71 -6.94
CA VAL A 30 -5.38 -4.45 -8.35
C VAL A 30 -4.19 -3.83 -9.11
N SER A 31 -3.51 -2.85 -8.52
CA SER A 31 -2.33 -2.23 -9.12
C SER A 31 -1.17 -3.21 -9.28
N SER A 32 -1.01 -4.16 -8.35
CA SER A 32 0.04 -5.19 -8.42
C SER A 32 -0.26 -6.24 -9.48
N VAL A 33 -1.52 -6.62 -9.67
CA VAL A 33 -1.94 -7.46 -10.80
C VAL A 33 -1.66 -6.75 -12.12
N ASN A 34 -2.02 -5.47 -12.23
CA ASN A 34 -1.71 -4.68 -13.43
C ASN A 34 -0.20 -4.62 -13.69
N LEU A 35 0.60 -4.40 -12.64
CA LEU A 35 2.06 -4.39 -12.72
C LEU A 35 2.60 -5.74 -13.23
N PHE A 36 2.07 -6.85 -12.74
CA PHE A 36 2.47 -8.19 -13.19
C PHE A 36 2.14 -8.42 -14.67
N VAL A 37 0.95 -8.02 -15.11
CA VAL A 37 0.54 -8.12 -16.52
C VAL A 37 1.44 -7.25 -17.42
N LEU A 38 1.75 -6.01 -17.01
CA LEU A 38 2.69 -5.16 -17.74
C LEU A 38 4.08 -5.79 -17.81
N LEU A 39 4.58 -6.32 -16.69
CA LEU A 39 5.88 -6.98 -16.65
C LEU A 39 5.93 -8.19 -17.59
N GLN A 40 4.89 -9.02 -17.59
CA GLN A 40 4.77 -10.16 -18.48
C GLN A 40 4.86 -9.73 -19.95
N LYS A 41 4.14 -8.67 -20.34
CA LYS A 41 4.21 -8.12 -21.71
C LYS A 41 5.61 -7.62 -22.08
N ASN A 42 6.30 -6.97 -21.16
CA ASN A 42 7.68 -6.50 -21.39
C ASN A 42 8.64 -7.68 -21.57
N VAL A 43 8.47 -8.77 -20.80
CA VAL A 43 9.28 -10.00 -20.93
C VAL A 43 8.98 -10.72 -22.25
N GLU A 44 7.71 -10.84 -22.63
CA GLU A 44 7.30 -11.47 -23.89
C GLU A 44 7.86 -10.72 -25.10
N LEU A 45 7.79 -9.38 -25.11
CA LEU A 45 8.37 -8.53 -26.16
C LEU A 45 9.89 -8.75 -26.30
N PHE A 46 10.59 -8.85 -25.18
CA PHE A 46 12.03 -9.08 -25.14
C PHE A 46 12.40 -10.46 -25.69
N LEU A 47 11.60 -11.48 -25.37
CA LEU A 47 11.81 -12.85 -25.85
C LEU A 47 11.52 -12.97 -27.35
N ASP A 48 10.47 -12.33 -27.84
CA ASP A 48 10.02 -12.43 -29.23
C ASP A 48 10.91 -11.64 -30.20
N TYR A 49 11.45 -10.50 -29.77
CA TYR A 49 12.14 -9.58 -30.68
C TYR A 49 13.61 -9.26 -30.34
N GLY A 50 14.13 -9.72 -29.19
CA GLY A 50 15.53 -9.52 -28.79
C GLY A 50 15.96 -8.05 -28.68
N TRP A 51 17.26 -7.77 -28.89
CA TRP A 51 17.85 -6.41 -28.74
C TRP A 51 17.46 -5.42 -29.84
N VAL A 52 16.67 -5.86 -30.82
CA VAL A 52 16.35 -5.08 -32.02
C VAL A 52 15.17 -4.14 -31.80
N VAL A 53 14.34 -4.33 -30.75
CA VAL A 53 13.11 -3.56 -30.49
C VAL A 53 13.29 -2.44 -29.46
N VAL A 54 14.39 -1.69 -29.59
CA VAL A 54 14.60 -0.45 -28.80
C VAL A 54 13.91 0.76 -29.45
N GLU A 55 13.00 0.57 -30.41
CA GLU A 55 12.15 1.64 -30.94
C GLU A 55 10.97 1.94 -30.00
N ASP A 56 10.71 3.24 -29.80
CA ASP A 56 9.67 3.98 -29.04
C ASP A 56 8.68 3.23 -28.12
N GLY A 57 8.12 2.10 -28.53
CA GLY A 57 7.18 1.30 -27.76
C GLY A 57 7.78 0.71 -26.47
N ALA A 58 9.04 0.28 -26.49
CA ALA A 58 9.70 -0.30 -25.32
C ALA A 58 9.94 0.73 -24.20
N LEU A 59 10.31 1.96 -24.56
CA LEU A 59 10.53 3.03 -23.59
C LEU A 59 9.21 3.45 -22.92
N GLN A 60 8.12 3.54 -23.69
CA GLN A 60 6.81 3.86 -23.15
C GLN A 60 6.30 2.77 -22.19
N GLN A 61 6.45 1.49 -22.56
CA GLN A 61 6.09 0.36 -21.69
C GLN A 61 6.91 0.36 -20.39
N PHE A 62 8.19 0.68 -20.47
CA PHE A 62 9.05 0.79 -19.28
C PHE A 62 8.58 1.91 -18.35
N ILE A 63 8.26 3.09 -18.89
CA ILE A 63 7.72 4.22 -18.11
C ILE A 63 6.39 3.83 -17.46
N GLU A 64 5.50 3.15 -18.18
CA GLU A 64 4.20 2.71 -17.64
C GLU A 64 4.36 1.66 -16.54
N LEU A 65 5.32 0.75 -16.69
CA LEU A 65 5.68 -0.24 -15.68
C LEU A 65 6.23 0.44 -14.41
N VAL A 66 7.19 1.34 -14.56
CA VAL A 66 7.78 2.09 -13.43
C VAL A 66 6.71 2.95 -12.74
N GLY A 67 5.88 3.65 -13.51
CA GLY A 67 4.76 4.45 -12.99
C GLY A 67 3.78 3.59 -12.19
N SER A 68 3.39 2.44 -12.73
CA SER A 68 2.51 1.47 -12.05
C SER A 68 3.14 0.90 -10.78
N ALA A 69 4.45 0.68 -10.77
CA ALA A 69 5.18 0.18 -9.61
C ALA A 69 5.17 1.21 -8.47
N TYR A 70 5.47 2.47 -8.77
CA TYR A 70 5.41 3.56 -7.79
C TYR A 70 3.99 3.81 -7.30
N LEU A 71 2.98 3.73 -8.17
CA LEU A 71 1.58 3.85 -7.78
C LEU A 71 1.18 2.74 -6.80
N SER A 72 1.55 1.49 -7.11
CA SER A 72 1.35 0.34 -6.22
C SER A 72 2.04 0.56 -4.87
N LEU A 73 3.29 1.04 -4.88
CA LEU A 73 4.04 1.37 -3.67
C LEU A 73 3.34 2.43 -2.81
N VAL A 74 2.74 3.46 -3.42
CA VAL A 74 1.98 4.49 -2.70
C VAL A 74 0.78 3.86 -1.98
N PHE A 75 -0.01 3.03 -2.66
CA PHE A 75 -1.14 2.34 -2.02
C PHE A 75 -0.68 1.41 -0.90
N TYR A 76 0.42 0.69 -1.10
CA TYR A 76 1.03 -0.14 -0.06
C TYR A 76 1.42 0.69 1.18
N LEU A 77 2.12 1.81 1.00
CA LEU A 77 2.53 2.67 2.12
C LEU A 77 1.32 3.24 2.87
N LEU A 78 0.27 3.69 2.15
CA LEU A 78 -0.97 4.18 2.77
C LEU A 78 -1.69 3.09 3.57
N PHE A 79 -1.75 1.87 3.03
CA PHE A 79 -2.23 0.70 3.76
C PHE A 79 -1.42 0.47 5.05
N LYS A 80 -0.08 0.46 4.96
CA LYS A 80 0.82 0.25 6.11
C LYS A 80 0.67 1.32 7.19
N VAL A 81 0.43 2.57 6.80
CA VAL A 81 0.12 3.65 7.75
C VAL A 81 -1.18 3.36 8.50
N CYS A 82 -2.25 3.00 7.79
CA CYS A 82 -3.53 2.68 8.40
C CYS A 82 -3.45 1.45 9.31
N GLU A 83 -2.73 0.41 8.87
CA GLU A 83 -2.44 -0.80 9.65
C GLU A 83 -1.72 -0.44 10.96
N ARG A 84 -0.64 0.35 10.89
CA ARG A 84 0.13 0.75 12.07
C ARG A 84 -0.73 1.47 13.10
N ILE A 85 -1.58 2.41 12.67
CA ILE A 85 -2.51 3.13 13.55
C ILE A 85 -3.48 2.15 14.25
N LEU A 86 -4.03 1.18 13.51
CA LEU A 86 -4.93 0.18 14.08
C LEU A 86 -4.25 -0.73 15.10
N VAL A 87 -3.07 -1.25 14.75
CA VAL A 87 -2.29 -2.17 15.60
C VAL A 87 -1.84 -1.47 16.87
N GLU A 88 -1.34 -0.24 16.77
CA GLU A 88 -0.91 0.55 17.91
C GLU A 88 -2.09 0.81 18.86
N ARG A 89 -3.26 1.19 18.32
CA ARG A 89 -4.47 1.39 19.12
C ARG A 89 -4.93 0.11 19.83
N TRP A 90 -4.97 -1.02 19.15
CA TRP A 90 -5.38 -2.29 19.76
C TRP A 90 -4.41 -2.75 20.84
N THR A 91 -3.11 -2.57 20.61
CA THR A 91 -2.07 -2.93 21.59
C THR A 91 -2.15 -2.03 22.82
N VAL A 92 -2.29 -0.71 22.65
CA VAL A 92 -2.46 0.24 23.77
C VAL A 92 -3.73 -0.05 24.57
N LYS A 93 -4.84 -0.33 23.89
CA LYS A 93 -6.10 -0.71 24.55
C LYS A 93 -5.92 -1.97 25.39
N ARG A 94 -5.33 -3.02 24.81
CA ARG A 94 -5.05 -4.29 25.50
C ARG A 94 -4.12 -4.12 26.70
N LEU A 95 -3.07 -3.31 26.58
CA LEU A 95 -2.16 -3.01 27.69
C LEU A 95 -2.87 -2.30 28.85
N ARG A 96 -3.77 -1.36 28.56
CA ARG A 96 -4.60 -0.72 29.60
C ARG A 96 -5.53 -1.70 30.29
N GLU A 97 -6.16 -2.60 29.52
CA GLU A 97 -7.04 -3.64 30.07
C GLU A 97 -6.26 -4.57 31.02
N LEU A 98 -5.06 -5.02 30.63
CA LEU A 98 -4.20 -5.85 31.46
C LEU A 98 -3.79 -5.15 32.77
N ASN A 99 -3.36 -3.88 32.69
CA ASN A 99 -2.98 -3.09 33.86
C ASN A 99 -4.17 -2.81 34.79
N ALA A 100 -5.38 -2.66 34.26
CA ALA A 100 -6.58 -2.45 35.07
C ALA A 100 -7.03 -3.73 35.81
N THR A 101 -6.71 -4.91 35.27
CA THR A 101 -7.02 -6.21 35.89
C THR A 101 -5.91 -6.74 36.81
N ALA A 102 -4.75 -6.09 36.84
CA ALA A 102 -3.68 -6.46 37.75
C ALA A 102 -4.05 -6.07 39.19
N PRO A 103 -3.98 -6.99 40.17
CA PRO A 103 -4.23 -6.64 41.55
C PRO A 103 -3.19 -5.60 41.99
N SER A 104 -3.66 -4.48 42.54
CA SER A 104 -2.80 -3.51 43.21
C SER A 104 -2.04 -4.26 44.30
N LYS A 105 -0.73 -4.40 44.14
CA LYS A 105 0.14 -4.77 45.25
C LYS A 105 0.20 -3.64 46.26
#